data_AF-A0A5N1I9M6-F1
#
_entry.id   AF-A0A5N1I9M6-F1
#
_cell.length_a   1.000
_cell.length_b   1.000
_cell.length_c   1.000
_cell.angle_alpha   90.00
_cell.angle_beta   90.00
_cell.angle_gamma   90.00
#
_symmetry.space_group_name_H-M   'P 1'
#
loop_
_entity.id
_entity.type
_entity.pdbx_description
1 polymer ?
#
loop_
_entity_poly.entity_id
_entity_poly.type
_entity_poly.pdbx_seq_one_letter_code
_entity_poly.pdbx_strand_id
1 'polypeptide(L)'
;MFATELYRDVDKTLVQLLKIFISKFQSNCELHIRSESYDLFNDFIIKSYKLEHSKRYSISELAKVLRNAKIPDETISYLITRYIDGLYLLAHSNKKEQGFIP
;
A
#
# COMPACT_ATOMS: atom_id res chain seq x y z
N MET A 1 -25.78 -11.86 -5.67
CA MET A 1 -24.53 -12.60 -5.43
C MET A 1 -23.67 -11.73 -4.53
N PHE A 2 -23.56 -12.08 -3.24
CA PHE A 2 -22.69 -11.35 -2.32
C PHE A 2 -21.26 -11.74 -2.66
N ALA A 3 -20.44 -10.77 -3.06
CA ALA A 3 -19.00 -10.96 -3.15
C ALA A 3 -18.53 -11.31 -1.73
N THR A 4 -18.17 -12.59 -1.53
CA THR A 4 -17.35 -13.00 -0.39
C THR A 4 -16.16 -12.05 -0.36
N GLU A 5 -16.08 -11.20 0.67
CA GLU A 5 -14.88 -10.43 0.98
C GLU A 5 -13.76 -11.46 1.14
N LEU A 6 -13.00 -11.65 0.05
CA LEU A 6 -11.85 -12.54 0.00
C LEU A 6 -10.76 -11.82 0.79
N TYR A 7 -10.82 -11.96 2.12
CA TYR A 7 -9.77 -11.51 3.02
C TYR A 7 -8.47 -12.16 2.54
N ARG A 8 -7.57 -11.34 2.02
CA ARG A 8 -6.32 -11.83 1.44
C ARG A 8 -5.40 -12.24 2.58
N ASP A 9 -4.69 -13.34 2.41
CA ASP A 9 -3.60 -13.72 3.30
C ASP A 9 -2.37 -12.87 2.94
N VAL A 10 -2.43 -11.60 3.35
CA VAL A 10 -1.41 -10.59 3.04
C VAL A 10 -0.07 -11.00 3.62
N ASP A 11 0.98 -10.84 2.83
CA ASP A 11 2.34 -11.18 3.23
C ASP A 11 2.76 -10.49 4.54
N LYS A 12 3.38 -11.25 5.45
CA LYS A 12 3.75 -10.77 6.79
C LYS A 12 4.72 -9.60 6.73
N THR A 13 5.60 -9.54 5.73
CA THR A 13 6.51 -8.41 5.54
C THR A 13 5.75 -7.14 5.17
N LEU A 14 4.71 -7.23 4.32
CA LEU A 14 3.85 -6.07 4.04
C LEU A 14 3.08 -5.60 5.26
N VAL A 15 2.57 -6.53 6.07
CA VAL A 15 1.91 -6.21 7.34
C VAL A 15 2.87 -5.47 8.27
N GLN A 16 4.12 -5.93 8.37
CA GLN A 16 5.13 -5.29 9.21
C GLN A 16 5.53 -3.90 8.70
N LEU A 17 5.77 -3.74 7.39
CA LEU A 17 6.12 -2.46 6.78
C LEU A 17 5.01 -1.42 6.98
N LEU A 18 3.75 -1.82 6.78
CA LEU A 18 2.62 -0.92 6.96
C LEU A 18 2.47 -0.49 8.44
N LYS A 19 2.72 -1.39 9.39
CA LYS A 19 2.74 -1.04 10.83
C LYS A 19 3.85 -0.05 11.17
N ILE A 20 5.05 -0.24 10.62
CA ILE A 20 6.18 0.68 10.83
C ILE A 20 5.84 2.05 10.24
N PHE A 21 5.33 2.09 9.01
CA PHE A 21 4.86 3.32 8.37
C PHE A 21 3.83 4.05 9.24
N ILE A 22 2.76 3.35 9.68
CA ILE A 22 1.70 3.97 10.49
C ILE A 22 2.26 4.56 11.78
N SER A 23 3.11 3.81 12.50
CA SER A 23 3.75 4.27 13.73
C SER A 23 4.57 5.54 13.52
N LYS A 24 5.36 5.57 12.44
CA LYS A 24 6.19 6.73 12.09
C LYS A 24 5.36 7.94 11.65
N PHE A 25 4.36 7.69 10.82
CA PHE A 25 3.45 8.72 10.36
C PHE A 25 2.69 9.37 11.52
N GLN A 26 2.21 8.59 12.48
CA GLN A 26 1.54 9.13 13.68
C GLN A 26 2.46 9.93 14.59
N SER A 27 3.77 9.64 14.58
CA SER A 27 4.74 10.33 15.42
C SER A 27 5.17 11.69 14.86
N ASN A 28 5.32 11.78 13.53
CA ASN A 28 5.87 12.98 12.87
C ASN A 28 4.87 13.72 11.99
N CYS A 29 3.74 13.11 11.64
CA CYS A 29 2.66 13.67 10.79
C CYS A 29 3.12 14.25 9.43
N GLU A 30 4.27 13.80 8.91
CA GLU A 30 4.86 14.31 7.67
C GLU A 30 4.82 13.28 6.54
N LEU A 31 4.27 13.70 5.40
CA LEU A 31 4.22 12.93 4.14
C LEU A 31 4.86 13.69 2.96
N HIS A 32 5.92 14.45 3.25
CA HIS A 32 6.67 15.17 2.22
C HIS A 32 7.66 14.25 1.49
N ILE A 33 7.98 14.57 0.23
CA ILE A 33 8.99 13.86 -0.55
C ILE A 33 10.32 13.84 0.23
N ARG A 34 10.94 12.67 0.34
CA ARG A 34 12.16 12.38 1.14
C ARG A 34 11.97 12.41 2.66
N SER A 35 10.74 12.47 3.18
CA SER A 35 10.50 12.18 4.60
C SER A 35 10.64 10.68 4.87
N GLU A 36 10.97 10.31 6.10
CA GLU A 36 11.07 8.90 6.51
C GLU A 36 9.77 8.13 6.20
N SER A 37 8.60 8.72 6.51
CA SER A 37 7.29 8.12 6.22
C SER A 37 7.06 7.94 4.72
N TYR A 38 7.50 8.88 3.89
CA TYR A 38 7.37 8.81 2.45
C TYR A 38 8.22 7.67 1.87
N ASP A 39 9.46 7.53 2.33
CA ASP A 39 10.36 6.47 1.89
C ASP A 39 9.87 5.08 2.36
N LEU A 40 9.40 4.97 3.62
CA LEU A 40 8.78 3.75 4.14
C LEU A 40 7.57 3.32 3.32
N PHE A 41 6.74 4.28 2.89
CA PHE A 41 5.57 3.96 2.07
C PHE A 41 5.97 3.54 0.64
N ASN A 42 7.03 4.11 0.08
CA ASN A 42 7.58 3.65 -1.21
C ASN A 42 8.14 2.24 -1.13
N ASP A 43 8.84 1.90 -0.05
CA ASP A 43 9.33 0.54 0.20
C ASP A 43 8.17 -0.46 0.30
N PHE A 44 7.09 -0.08 0.98
CA PHE A 44 5.86 -0.86 1.03
C PHE A 44 5.28 -1.11 -0.38
N ILE A 45 5.21 -0.09 -1.24
CA ILE A 45 4.74 -0.21 -2.63
C ILE A 45 5.64 -1.16 -3.44
N ILE A 46 6.96 -0.96 -3.40
CA ILE A 46 7.93 -1.76 -4.16
C ILE A 46 7.89 -3.23 -3.73
N LYS A 47 7.78 -3.49 -2.42
CA LYS A 47 7.65 -4.85 -1.89
C LYS A 47 6.32 -5.47 -2.30
N SER A 48 5.23 -4.69 -2.28
CA SER A 48 3.92 -5.15 -2.72
C SER A 48 3.96 -5.57 -4.19
N TYR A 49 4.59 -4.79 -5.07
CA TYR A 49 4.71 -5.12 -6.49
C TYR A 49 5.40 -6.47 -6.75
N LYS A 50 6.39 -6.84 -5.93
CA LYS A 50 7.16 -8.09 -6.10
C LYS A 50 6.42 -9.35 -5.66
N LEU A 51 5.30 -9.21 -4.97
CA LEU A 51 4.51 -10.34 -4.45
C LEU A 51 3.39 -10.71 -5.43
N GLU A 52 2.85 -11.91 -5.33
CA GLU A 52 1.63 -12.29 -6.07
C GLU A 52 0.42 -11.46 -5.60
N HIS A 53 -0.55 -11.23 -6.48
CA HIS A 53 -1.72 -10.39 -6.18
C HIS A 53 -2.50 -10.87 -4.94
N SER A 54 -2.59 -12.18 -4.72
CA SER A 54 -3.24 -12.82 -3.56
C SER A 54 -2.56 -12.51 -2.22
N LYS A 55 -1.28 -12.06 -2.25
CA LYS A 55 -0.46 -11.74 -1.08
C LYS A 55 -0.33 -10.23 -0.83
N ARG A 56 -0.96 -9.39 -1.67
CA ARG A 56 -0.96 -7.93 -1.55
C ARG A 56 -2.25 -7.46 -0.86
N TYR A 57 -2.19 -6.30 -0.23
CA TYR A 57 -3.41 -5.59 0.16
C TYR A 57 -4.25 -5.23 -1.08
N SER A 58 -5.55 -5.49 -1.05
CA SER A 58 -6.47 -4.76 -1.91
C SER A 58 -6.57 -3.29 -1.50
N ILE A 59 -7.04 -2.43 -2.40
CA ILE A 59 -7.29 -1.01 -2.11
C ILE A 59 -8.22 -0.86 -0.90
N SER A 60 -9.30 -1.64 -0.86
CA SER A 60 -10.29 -1.60 0.22
C SER A 60 -9.71 -2.04 1.57
N GLU A 61 -8.90 -3.11 1.58
CA GLU A 61 -8.22 -3.57 2.81
C GLU A 61 -7.20 -2.53 3.29
N LEU A 62 -6.39 -1.97 2.39
CA LEU A 62 -5.41 -0.93 2.73
C LEU A 62 -6.10 0.30 3.32
N ALA A 63 -7.16 0.79 2.67
CA ALA A 63 -7.93 1.94 3.16
C ALA A 63 -8.55 1.65 4.54
N LYS A 64 -9.08 0.45 4.76
CA LYS A 64 -9.64 0.02 6.05
C LYS A 64 -8.57 0.02 7.14
N VAL A 65 -7.37 -0.51 6.86
CA VAL A 65 -6.26 -0.52 7.82
C VAL A 65 -5.83 0.91 8.19
N LEU A 66 -5.67 1.79 7.20
CA LEU A 66 -5.28 3.18 7.44
C LEU A 66 -6.35 3.95 8.22
N ARG A 67 -7.64 3.72 7.93
CA ARG A 67 -8.76 4.33 8.66
C ARG A 67 -8.82 3.84 10.10
N ASN A 68 -8.61 2.56 10.35
CA ASN A 68 -8.54 2.00 11.70
C ASN A 68 -7.38 2.60 12.51
N ALA A 69 -6.31 3.03 11.84
CA ALA A 69 -5.19 3.76 12.43
C ALA A 69 -5.47 5.27 12.61
N LYS A 70 -6.71 5.74 12.40
CA LYS A 70 -7.12 7.15 12.54
C LYS A 70 -6.34 8.12 11.63
N ILE A 71 -5.87 7.66 10.48
CA ILE A 71 -5.28 8.54 9.46
C ILE A 71 -6.41 9.35 8.80
N PRO A 72 -6.26 10.68 8.58
CA PRO A 72 -7.28 11.51 7.94
C PRO A 72 -7.65 11.00 6.54
N ASP A 73 -8.93 11.07 6.16
CA ASP A 73 -9.43 10.52 4.89
C ASP A 73 -8.77 11.16 3.65
N GLU A 74 -8.39 12.43 3.71
CA GLU A 74 -7.63 13.11 2.65
C GLU A 74 -6.24 12.48 2.46
N THR A 75 -5.56 12.17 3.56
CA THR A 75 -4.27 11.48 3.57
C THR A 75 -4.41 10.04 3.11
N ILE A 76 -5.46 9.33 3.51
CA ILE A 76 -5.76 7.99 3.01
C ILE A 76 -5.94 8.03 1.49
N SER A 77 -6.73 8.98 0.97
CA SER A 77 -6.96 9.13 -0.47
C SER A 77 -5.66 9.35 -1.23
N TYR A 78 -4.76 10.19 -0.69
CA TYR A 78 -3.42 10.37 -1.25
C TYR A 78 -2.59 9.08 -1.26
N LEU A 79 -2.52 8.36 -0.13
CA LEU A 79 -1.75 7.12 0.01
C LEU A 79 -2.28 6.01 -0.90
N ILE A 80 -3.60 5.89 -1.08
CA ILE A 80 -4.21 4.94 -2.00
C ILE A 80 -3.83 5.26 -3.44
N THR A 81 -3.95 6.52 -3.88
CA THR A 81 -3.55 6.94 -5.23
C THR A 81 -2.07 6.64 -5.47
N ARG A 82 -1.21 6.98 -4.50
CA ARG A 82 0.23 6.66 -4.54
C ARG A 82 0.51 5.16 -4.68
N TYR A 83 -0.25 4.33 -3.97
CA TYR A 83 -0.12 2.88 -4.04
C TYR A 83 -0.46 2.36 -5.44
N ILE A 84 -1.58 2.81 -6.01
CA ILE A 84 -2.03 2.42 -7.36
C ILE A 84 -1.02 2.89 -8.41
N ASP A 85 -0.67 4.17 -8.41
CA ASP A 85 0.26 4.77 -9.37
C ASP A 85 1.64 4.11 -9.29
N GLY A 86 2.13 3.86 -8.07
CA GLY A 86 3.42 3.21 -7.87
C GLY A 86 3.44 1.77 -8.39
N LEU A 87 2.38 1.00 -8.16
CA LEU A 87 2.25 -0.34 -8.74
C LEU A 87 2.19 -0.29 -10.28
N TYR A 88 1.44 0.65 -10.84
CA TYR A 88 1.32 0.83 -12.29
C TYR A 88 2.66 1.23 -12.93
N LEU A 89 3.37 2.20 -12.34
CA LEU A 89 4.69 2.65 -12.84
C LEU A 89 5.72 1.53 -12.79
N LEU A 90 5.73 0.72 -11.73
CA LEU A 90 6.61 -0.44 -11.61
C LEU A 90 6.28 -1.52 -12.65
N ALA A 91 5.00 -1.76 -12.92
CA ALA A 91 4.55 -2.65 -13.98
C ALA A 91 4.98 -2.16 -15.36
N HIS A 92 4.81 -0.86 -15.64
CA HIS A 92 5.17 -0.26 -16.93
C HIS A 92 6.68 -0.22 -17.16
N SER A 93 7.47 -0.03 -16.09
CA SER A 93 8.93 0.00 -16.15
C SER A 93 9.54 -1.40 -16.34
N ASN A 94 8.90 -2.43 -15.77
CA ASN A 94 9.29 -3.83 -15.96
C ASN A 94 8.60 -4.43 -17.19
N LYS A 95 8.99 -4.00 -18.40
CA LYS A 95 8.50 -4.51 -19.70
C LYS A 95 8.70 -6.02 -19.97
N LYS A 96 9.04 -6.83 -18.95
CA LYS A 96 8.96 -8.29 -18.98
C LYS A 96 7.77 -8.73 -18.12
N GLU A 97 6.67 -8.99 -18.83
CA GLU A 97 5.52 -9.83 -18.49
C GLU A 97 5.40 -10.27 -17.01
N GLN A 98 4.44 -9.70 -16.27
CA GLN A 98 3.37 -10.45 -15.59
C GLN A 98 2.17 -9.52 -15.40
N GLY A 99 0.98 -9.98 -15.84
CA GLY A 99 -0.24 -9.21 -15.98
C GLY A 99 -0.57 -8.28 -14.82
N PHE A 100 -0.52 -6.98 -15.08
CA PHE A 100 -1.21 -6.01 -14.25
C PHE A 100 -2.72 -6.17 -14.49
N ILE A 101 -3.43 -6.67 -13.48
CA ILE A 101 -4.89 -6.59 -13.42
C ILE A 101 -5.20 -5.59 -12.30
N PRO A 102 -5.87 -4.46 -12.61
CA PRO A 102 -6.23 -3.44 -11.63
C PRO A 102 -7.18 -3.96 -10.55
#